data_AF-A0A3D2WGI2-F1
#
_entry.id   AF-A0A3D2WGI2-F1
#
_cell.length_a   1.000
_cell.length_b   1.000
_cell.length_c   1.000
_cell.angle_alpha   90.00
_cell.angle_beta   90.00
_cell.angle_gamma   90.00
#
_symmetry.space_group_name_H-M   'P 1'
#
loop_
_entity.id
_entity.type
_entity.pdbx_description
1 polymer ?
#
loop_
_entity_poly.entity_id
_entity_poly.type
_entity_poly.pdbx_seq_one_letter_code
_entity_poly.pdbx_strand_id
1 'polypeptide(L)'
;MTSIHQRLMLWLLLLISCGAILNTLTTFIALRSELNELFDENMLQLAQAFSEIHQNEIIYKPHDHVHNSSFKGEEEFLIQIWNHEELVYSSKPDVGFPLQGSLGVHSTAFQHEMWHYHRLDKSASEIIQISQPDHVRDDLIWEIYFKQFIPVILQLPIVILLIWYIVKDGFNPVKDVSESIEKRTHQYLELIPIEGVPDEIKSIVESVNQLLNRLKHALVMQRQFTADAAHELRTPMAALRLELDILNKAETREEKRESINNLYKVTDRST
;
A
#
# COMPACT_ATOMS: atom_id res chain seq x y z
N MET A 1 12.51 17.00 -8.98
CA MET A 1 11.21 16.60 -9.57
C MET A 1 10.97 15.15 -9.16
N THR A 2 9.98 14.88 -8.32
CA THR A 2 9.74 13.52 -7.79
C THR A 2 9.11 12.67 -8.89
N SER A 3 9.74 11.53 -9.21
CA SER A 3 9.26 10.60 -10.23
C SER A 3 7.86 10.09 -9.86
N ILE A 4 6.98 9.93 -10.85
CA ILE A 4 5.65 9.32 -10.69
C ILE A 4 5.75 7.98 -9.94
N HIS A 5 6.86 7.26 -10.12
CA HIS A 5 7.21 6.05 -9.39
C HIS A 5 7.24 6.24 -7.86
N GLN A 6 7.95 7.26 -7.37
CA GLN A 6 8.06 7.52 -5.93
C GLN A 6 6.70 7.91 -5.34
N ARG A 7 5.90 8.66 -6.09
CA ARG A 7 4.58 9.08 -5.65
C ARG A 7 3.60 7.91 -5.58
N LEU A 8 3.60 7.02 -6.57
CA LEU A 8 2.74 5.84 -6.58
C LEU A 8 3.16 4.84 -5.49
N MET A 9 4.47 4.61 -5.32
CA MET A 9 4.99 3.78 -4.25
C MET A 9 4.64 4.34 -2.86
N LEU A 10 4.77 5.64 -2.65
CA LEU A 10 4.38 6.29 -1.38
C LEU A 10 2.89 6.13 -1.09
N TRP A 11 2.01 6.36 -2.08
CA TRP A 11 0.56 6.20 -1.89
C TRP A 11 0.18 4.75 -1.61
N LEU A 12 0.82 3.79 -2.27
CA LEU A 12 0.53 2.36 -2.11
C LEU A 12 1.04 1.86 -0.75
N LEU A 13 2.23 2.30 -0.32
CA LEU A 13 2.75 2.07 1.03
C LEU A 13 1.83 2.68 2.08
N LEU A 14 1.40 3.92 1.88
CA LEU A 14 0.53 4.63 2.84
C LEU A 14 -0.83 3.94 2.95
N LEU A 15 -1.41 3.49 1.83
CA LEU A 15 -2.68 2.78 1.81
C LEU A 15 -2.59 1.43 2.53
N ILE A 16 -1.51 0.66 2.30
CA ILE A 16 -1.31 -0.63 2.97
C ILE A 16 -1.01 -0.44 4.45
N SER A 17 -0.19 0.55 4.80
CA SER A 17 0.10 0.87 6.20
C SER A 17 -1.17 1.29 6.92
N CYS A 18 -1.98 2.14 6.29
CA CYS A 18 -3.28 2.57 6.81
C CYS A 18 -4.23 1.38 7.01
N GLY A 19 -4.32 0.47 6.02
CA GLY A 19 -5.12 -0.75 6.12
C GLY A 19 -4.64 -1.69 7.23
N ALA A 20 -3.33 -1.87 7.37
CA ALA A 20 -2.73 -2.68 8.44
C ALA A 20 -3.01 -2.08 9.82
N ILE A 21 -2.88 -0.75 9.98
CA ILE A 21 -3.20 -0.03 11.21
C ILE A 21 -4.67 -0.20 11.55
N LEU A 22 -5.57 0.00 10.57
CA LEU A 22 -7.01 -0.14 10.78
C LEU A 22 -7.38 -1.55 11.21
N ASN A 23 -6.88 -2.57 10.50
CA ASN A 23 -7.11 -3.98 10.83
C ASN A 23 -6.58 -4.34 12.23
N THR A 24 -5.40 -3.83 12.58
CA THR A 24 -4.79 -4.06 13.90
C THR A 24 -5.64 -3.41 15.00
N LEU A 25 -6.13 -2.19 14.77
CA LEU A 25 -6.96 -1.46 15.71
C LEU A 25 -8.33 -2.14 15.91
N THR A 26 -8.97 -2.60 14.83
CA THR A 26 -10.24 -3.32 14.93
C THR A 26 -10.08 -4.64 15.69
N THR A 27 -9.01 -5.39 15.40
CA THR A 27 -8.73 -6.65 16.08
C THR A 27 -8.43 -6.43 17.56
N PHE A 28 -7.71 -5.36 17.90
CA PHE A 28 -7.44 -4.99 19.30
C PHE A 28 -8.73 -4.70 20.08
N ILE A 29 -9.64 -3.91 19.50
CA ILE A 29 -10.92 -3.59 20.14
C ILE A 29 -11.76 -4.85 20.32
N ALA A 30 -11.82 -5.71 19.29
CA ALA A 30 -12.58 -6.96 19.34
C ALA A 30 -12.03 -7.95 20.38
N LEU A 31 -10.72 -8.15 20.41
CA LEU A 31 -10.07 -9.04 21.38
C LEU A 31 -10.30 -8.56 22.81
N ARG A 32 -10.23 -7.25 23.05
CA ARG A 32 -10.49 -6.67 24.38
C ARG A 32 -11.93 -6.91 24.83
N SER A 33 -12.90 -6.74 23.95
CA SER A 33 -14.30 -7.05 24.29
C SER A 33 -14.52 -8.53 24.56
N GLU A 34 -13.94 -9.42 23.75
CA GLU A 34 -14.13 -10.86 23.88
C GLU A 34 -13.46 -11.42 25.14
N LEU A 35 -12.26 -10.94 25.48
CA LEU A 35 -11.61 -11.32 26.74
C LEU A 35 -12.40 -10.82 27.96
N ASN A 36 -12.92 -9.60 27.93
CA ASN A 36 -13.74 -9.07 29.03
C ASN A 36 -14.99 -9.92 29.26
N GLU A 37 -15.67 -10.34 28.19
CA GLU A 37 -16.82 -11.23 28.27
C GLU A 37 -16.44 -12.59 28.89
N LEU A 38 -15.34 -13.20 28.43
CA LEU A 38 -14.83 -14.45 29.01
C LEU A 38 -14.47 -14.32 30.50
N PHE A 39 -13.88 -13.20 30.91
CA PHE A 39 -13.58 -12.95 32.33
C PHE A 39 -14.85 -12.80 33.16
N ASP A 40 -15.84 -12.07 32.66
CA ASP A 40 -17.12 -11.88 33.33
C ASP A 40 -17.87 -13.23 33.46
N GLU A 41 -17.86 -14.07 32.41
CA GLU A 41 -18.42 -15.43 32.44
C GLU A 41 -17.71 -16.32 33.46
N ASN A 42 -16.38 -16.27 33.52
CA ASN A 42 -15.59 -17.05 34.48
C ASN A 42 -15.90 -16.61 35.93
N MET A 43 -16.01 -15.31 36.18
CA MET A 43 -16.42 -14.80 37.50
C MET A 43 -17.80 -15.32 37.91
N LEU A 44 -18.74 -15.39 36.98
CA LEU A 44 -20.07 -15.93 37.24
C LEU A 44 -20.04 -17.43 37.53
N GLN A 45 -19.27 -18.22 36.78
CA GLN A 45 -19.08 -19.65 37.03
C GLN A 45 -18.44 -19.91 38.39
N LEU A 46 -17.40 -19.15 38.76
CA LEU A 46 -16.78 -19.22 40.08
C LEU A 46 -17.77 -18.87 41.19
N ALA A 47 -18.54 -17.79 41.01
CA ALA A 47 -19.53 -17.36 42.00
C ALA A 47 -20.62 -18.42 42.21
N GLN A 48 -21.08 -19.07 41.13
CA GLN A 48 -22.03 -20.18 41.21
C GLN A 48 -21.44 -21.42 41.88
N ALA A 49 -20.22 -21.84 41.49
CA ALA A 49 -19.54 -22.98 42.09
C ALA A 49 -19.32 -22.82 43.60
N PHE A 50 -18.88 -21.63 44.04
CA PHE A 50 -18.72 -21.32 45.46
C PHE A 50 -20.07 -21.26 46.21
N SER A 51 -21.12 -20.74 45.58
CA SER A 51 -22.46 -20.73 46.16
C SER A 51 -23.01 -22.15 46.38
N GLU A 52 -22.77 -23.06 45.44
CA GLU A 52 -23.21 -24.46 45.49
C GLU A 52 -22.40 -25.30 46.48
N ILE A 53 -21.08 -25.12 46.57
CA ILE A 53 -20.22 -25.79 47.56
C ILE A 53 -20.63 -25.40 48.99
N HIS A 54 -21.00 -24.13 49.22
CA HIS A 54 -21.48 -23.68 50.52
C HIS A 54 -22.93 -24.09 50.84
N GLN A 55 -23.59 -24.87 49.97
CA GLN A 55 -24.93 -25.40 50.21
C GLN A 55 -24.90 -26.65 51.11
N ASN A 56 -23.77 -27.36 51.18
CA ASN A 56 -23.54 -28.48 52.08
C ASN A 56 -22.70 -28.03 53.29
N GLU A 57 -23.37 -27.54 54.34
CA GLU A 57 -22.86 -27.17 55.68
C GLU A 57 -21.33 -27.31 55.89
N ILE A 58 -20.57 -26.28 55.54
CA ILE A 58 -19.23 -26.08 56.09
C ILE A 58 -19.39 -25.08 57.24
N ILE A 59 -19.47 -25.62 58.46
CA ILE A 59 -19.30 -24.87 59.70
C ILE A 59 -17.95 -24.15 59.61
N TYR A 60 -17.96 -22.82 59.52
CA TYR A 60 -16.77 -21.99 59.64
C TYR A 60 -16.12 -22.22 61.01
N LYS A 61 -15.10 -23.07 61.05
CA LYS A 61 -14.12 -23.08 62.13
C LYS A 61 -12.92 -22.26 61.66
N PRO A 62 -12.53 -21.18 62.37
CA PRO A 62 -11.33 -20.44 62.03
C PRO A 62 -10.15 -21.39 62.19
N HIS A 63 -9.56 -21.83 61.08
CA HIS A 63 -8.37 -22.67 61.08
C HIS A 63 -7.17 -21.81 60.66
N ASP A 64 -6.26 -21.63 61.62
CA ASP A 64 -5.00 -20.86 61.58
C ASP A 64 -3.91 -21.43 60.65
N HIS A 65 -4.26 -22.21 59.63
CA HIS A 65 -3.26 -22.78 58.74
C HIS A 65 -3.60 -22.51 57.29
N VAL A 66 -2.96 -21.44 56.78
CA VAL A 66 -2.65 -21.17 55.38
C VAL A 66 -2.13 -22.47 54.75
N HIS A 67 -3.03 -23.23 54.11
CA HIS A 67 -2.64 -24.36 53.30
C HIS A 67 -2.28 -23.82 51.93
N ASN A 68 -0.98 -23.87 51.65
CA ASN A 68 -0.34 -23.43 50.43
C ASN A 68 -0.63 -24.45 49.31
N SER A 69 -1.90 -24.63 48.92
CA SER A 69 -2.25 -25.26 47.66
C SER A 69 -2.10 -24.21 46.59
N SER A 70 -0.93 -24.19 45.95
CA SER A 70 -0.60 -23.31 44.84
C SER A 70 -1.47 -23.64 43.62
N PHE A 71 -2.74 -23.25 43.68
CA PHE A 71 -3.52 -22.95 42.49
C PHE A 71 -3.07 -21.57 42.06
N LYS A 72 -2.21 -21.52 41.05
CA LYS A 72 -1.59 -20.30 40.53
C LYS A 72 -2.58 -19.24 39.99
N GLY A 73 -3.89 -19.50 40.09
CA GLY A 73 -4.99 -18.58 39.74
C GLY A 73 -5.69 -17.92 40.94
N GLU A 74 -5.32 -18.22 42.19
CA GLU A 74 -5.89 -17.55 43.38
C GLU A 74 -5.40 -16.10 43.57
N GLU A 75 -4.36 -15.68 42.84
CA GLU A 75 -3.88 -14.30 42.88
C GLU A 75 -4.76 -13.33 42.06
N GLU A 76 -5.67 -13.83 41.24
CA GLU A 76 -6.42 -13.03 40.26
C GLU A 76 -7.81 -12.57 40.74
N PHE A 77 -8.40 -13.25 41.73
CA PHE A 77 -9.76 -12.97 42.22
C PHE A 77 -9.80 -12.76 43.74
N LEU A 78 -10.42 -11.67 44.17
CA LEU A 78 -10.77 -11.39 45.56
C LEU A 78 -12.15 -11.96 45.85
N ILE A 79 -12.23 -12.99 46.68
CA ILE A 79 -13.48 -13.62 47.11
C ILE A 79 -13.78 -13.14 48.51
N GLN A 80 -14.94 -12.51 48.70
CA GLN A 80 -15.43 -12.05 49.99
C GLN A 80 -16.81 -12.62 50.28
N ILE A 81 -17.00 -13.10 51.50
CA ILE A 81 -18.29 -13.57 52.01
C ILE A 81 -18.66 -12.68 53.18
N TRP A 82 -19.82 -12.06 53.05
CA TRP A 82 -20.36 -11.12 54.03
C TRP A 82 -21.62 -11.71 54.64
N ASN A 83 -21.73 -11.62 55.97
CA ASN A 83 -22.96 -11.88 56.68
C ASN A 83 -23.52 -10.54 57.18
N HIS A 84 -24.64 -10.10 56.60
CA HIS A 84 -25.16 -8.73 56.68
C HIS A 84 -24.12 -7.69 56.21
N GLU A 85 -23.39 -7.09 57.15
CA GLU A 85 -22.32 -6.10 56.90
C GLU A 85 -20.98 -6.54 57.52
N GLU A 86 -20.93 -7.73 58.11
CA GLU A 86 -19.72 -8.28 58.73
C GLU A 86 -19.01 -9.22 57.75
N LEU A 87 -17.73 -8.95 57.52
CA LEU A 87 -16.88 -9.76 56.64
C LEU A 87 -16.56 -11.09 57.33
N VAL A 88 -17.15 -12.18 56.86
CA VAL A 88 -16.94 -13.53 57.39
C VAL A 88 -15.68 -14.17 56.81
N TYR A 89 -15.42 -13.91 55.52
CA TYR A 89 -14.26 -14.45 54.82
C TYR A 89 -13.77 -13.49 53.75
N SER A 90 -12.45 -13.37 53.60
CA SER A 90 -11.81 -12.70 52.48
C SER A 90 -10.59 -13.50 52.05
N SER A 91 -10.47 -13.80 50.76
CA SER A 91 -9.26 -14.45 50.22
C SER A 91 -8.02 -13.56 50.35
N LYS A 92 -8.18 -12.23 50.34
CA LYS A 92 -7.10 -11.26 50.59
C LYS A 92 -7.56 -10.16 51.56
N PRO A 93 -7.41 -10.35 52.88
CA PRO A 93 -7.85 -9.37 53.87
C PRO A 93 -7.12 -8.02 53.76
N ASP A 94 -5.88 -8.01 53.26
CA ASP A 94 -5.04 -6.80 53.14
C ASP A 94 -5.53 -5.79 52.10
N VAL A 95 -6.38 -6.21 51.15
CA VAL A 95 -6.87 -5.34 50.06
C VAL A 95 -7.95 -4.36 50.55
N GLY A 96 -8.75 -4.78 51.54
CA GLY A 96 -9.80 -3.92 52.14
C GLY A 96 -10.88 -3.44 51.17
N PHE A 97 -11.13 -4.14 50.06
CA PHE A 97 -12.16 -3.77 49.09
C PHE A 97 -13.56 -3.81 49.75
N PRO A 98 -14.36 -2.73 49.70
CA PRO A 98 -15.63 -2.66 50.42
C PRO A 98 -16.75 -3.43 49.70
N LEU A 99 -17.77 -3.82 50.47
CA LEU A 99 -19.01 -4.39 49.94
C LEU A 99 -19.70 -3.37 49.03
N GLN A 100 -20.03 -3.80 47.81
CA GLN A 100 -20.67 -2.96 46.81
C GLN A 100 -22.18 -3.15 46.79
N GLY A 101 -22.93 -2.08 46.45
CA GLY A 101 -24.38 -2.04 46.58
C GLY A 101 -25.18 -2.64 45.42
N SER A 102 -24.62 -2.76 44.22
CA SER A 102 -25.35 -3.26 43.04
C SER A 102 -25.15 -4.76 42.81
N LEU A 103 -26.26 -5.45 42.51
CA LEU A 103 -26.29 -6.87 42.16
C LEU A 103 -25.82 -7.07 40.71
N GLY A 104 -25.11 -8.17 40.45
CA GLY A 104 -24.60 -8.53 39.12
C GLY A 104 -23.18 -8.04 38.86
N VAL A 105 -22.75 -8.04 37.59
CA VAL A 105 -21.41 -7.62 37.16
C VAL A 105 -21.39 -6.10 37.02
N HIS A 106 -20.56 -5.42 37.81
CA HIS A 106 -20.37 -3.98 37.74
C HIS A 106 -18.90 -3.60 37.92
N SER A 107 -18.54 -2.40 37.51
CA SER A 107 -17.18 -1.85 37.68
C SER A 107 -17.22 -0.64 38.61
N THR A 108 -16.25 -0.53 39.51
CA THR A 108 -16.12 0.60 40.44
C THR A 108 -14.67 1.02 40.58
N ALA A 109 -14.43 2.30 40.86
CA ALA A 109 -13.08 2.80 41.12
C ALA A 109 -12.73 2.60 42.61
N PHE A 110 -11.61 1.93 42.88
CA PHE A 110 -11.08 1.72 44.23
C PHE A 110 -9.55 1.84 44.22
N GLN A 111 -9.00 2.60 45.17
CA GLN A 111 -7.55 2.85 45.31
C GLN A 111 -6.84 3.28 44.00
N HIS A 112 -7.48 4.15 43.21
CA HIS A 112 -6.99 4.65 41.91
C HIS A 112 -6.95 3.61 40.77
N GLU A 113 -7.63 2.48 40.96
CA GLU A 113 -7.77 1.45 39.94
C GLU A 113 -9.25 1.13 39.70
N MET A 114 -9.59 0.64 38.51
CA MET A 114 -10.91 0.09 38.22
C MET A 114 -10.96 -1.36 38.69
N TRP A 115 -12.05 -1.73 39.35
CA TRP A 115 -12.31 -3.08 39.84
C TRP A 115 -13.62 -3.56 39.26
N HIS A 116 -13.60 -4.76 38.68
CA HIS A 116 -14.79 -5.49 38.29
C HIS A 116 -15.23 -6.36 39.46
N TYR A 117 -16.51 -6.31 39.82
CA TYR A 117 -17.05 -7.17 40.87
C TYR A 117 -18.38 -7.78 40.44
N HIS A 118 -18.60 -8.98 40.94
CA HIS A 118 -19.83 -9.73 40.78
C HIS A 118 -20.39 -10.04 42.17
N ARG A 119 -21.57 -9.47 42.47
CA ARG A 119 -22.27 -9.68 43.73
C ARG A 119 -23.45 -10.63 43.53
N LEU A 120 -23.50 -11.69 44.35
CA LEU A 120 -24.61 -12.62 44.49
C LEU A 120 -25.17 -12.56 45.91
N ASP A 121 -26.48 -12.29 46.01
CA ASP A 121 -27.22 -12.37 47.27
C ASP A 121 -27.80 -13.78 47.41
N LYS A 122 -27.28 -14.59 48.34
CA LYS A 122 -27.69 -15.98 48.54
C LYS A 122 -28.89 -16.10 49.48
N SER A 123 -28.97 -15.25 50.48
CA SER A 123 -30.07 -15.13 51.45
C SER A 123 -30.15 -13.68 51.96
N ALA A 124 -31.18 -13.33 52.75
CA ALA A 124 -31.34 -11.99 53.31
C ALA A 124 -30.14 -11.48 54.13
N SER A 125 -29.26 -12.41 54.55
CA SER A 125 -28.09 -12.14 55.37
C SER A 125 -26.77 -12.60 54.76
N GLU A 126 -26.71 -13.33 53.65
CA GLU A 126 -25.43 -13.88 53.14
C GLU A 126 -25.16 -13.38 51.72
N ILE A 127 -24.06 -12.64 51.56
CA ILE A 127 -23.67 -11.99 50.30
C ILE A 127 -22.28 -12.50 49.90
N ILE A 128 -22.18 -13.00 48.67
CA ILE A 128 -20.91 -13.41 48.07
C ILE A 128 -20.51 -12.35 47.05
N GLN A 129 -19.32 -11.79 47.21
CA GLN A 129 -18.74 -10.82 46.29
C GLN A 129 -17.42 -11.36 45.77
N ILE A 130 -17.32 -11.52 44.45
CA ILE A 130 -16.07 -11.82 43.76
C ILE A 130 -15.64 -10.55 43.04
N SER A 131 -14.39 -10.12 43.24
CA SER A 131 -13.85 -8.89 42.65
C SER A 131 -12.51 -9.17 41.97
N GLN A 132 -12.22 -8.47 40.88
CA GLN A 132 -10.98 -8.55 40.12
C GLN A 132 -10.55 -7.14 39.70
N PRO A 133 -9.29 -6.74 39.93
CA PRO A 133 -8.77 -5.46 39.45
C PRO A 133 -8.45 -5.49 37.95
N ASP A 134 -8.52 -4.33 37.28
CA ASP A 134 -8.32 -4.20 35.83
C ASP A 134 -6.89 -4.59 35.39
N HIS A 135 -5.87 -4.36 36.22
CA HIS A 135 -4.47 -4.70 35.87
C HIS A 135 -4.28 -6.19 35.58
N VAL A 136 -5.03 -7.07 36.24
CA VAL A 136 -4.98 -8.52 35.99
C VAL A 136 -5.49 -8.85 34.58
N ARG A 137 -6.50 -8.11 34.11
CA ARG A 137 -7.02 -8.24 32.75
C ARG A 137 -6.03 -7.66 31.74
N ASP A 138 -5.46 -6.49 32.04
CA ASP A 138 -4.55 -5.77 31.16
C ASP A 138 -3.22 -6.52 30.93
N ASP A 139 -2.65 -7.18 31.94
CA ASP A 139 -1.41 -7.96 31.80
C ASP A 139 -1.58 -9.13 30.81
N LEU A 140 -2.71 -9.83 30.88
CA LEU A 140 -3.05 -10.91 29.94
C LEU A 140 -3.29 -10.39 28.53
N ILE A 141 -3.99 -9.24 28.42
CA ILE A 141 -4.23 -8.55 27.15
C ILE A 141 -2.89 -8.18 26.51
N TRP A 142 -1.93 -7.65 27.27
CA TRP A 142 -0.60 -7.31 26.77
C TRP A 142 0.20 -8.53 26.29
N GLU A 143 0.15 -9.66 27.01
CA GLU A 143 0.85 -10.87 26.60
C GLU A 143 0.29 -11.44 25.28
N ILE A 144 -1.04 -11.48 25.15
CA ILE A 144 -1.71 -11.95 23.94
C ILE A 144 -1.43 -10.97 22.78
N TYR A 145 -1.41 -9.67 23.06
CA TYR A 145 -1.09 -8.61 22.10
C TYR A 145 0.30 -8.79 21.48
N PHE A 146 1.36 -8.97 22.29
CA PHE A 146 2.72 -9.12 21.74
C PHE A 146 2.84 -10.32 20.79
N LYS A 147 2.16 -11.44 21.09
CA LYS A 147 2.14 -12.63 20.23
C LYS A 147 1.41 -12.36 18.91
N GLN A 148 0.34 -11.58 18.94
CA GLN A 148 -0.44 -11.22 17.75
C GLN A 148 0.26 -10.20 16.83
N PHE A 149 1.13 -9.35 17.38
CA PHE A 149 1.82 -8.31 16.61
C PHE A 149 2.99 -8.82 15.77
N ILE A 150 3.68 -9.86 16.25
CA ILE A 150 4.85 -10.42 15.56
C ILE A 150 4.53 -10.79 14.10
N PRO A 151 3.44 -11.54 13.78
CA PRO A 151 3.08 -11.85 12.40
C PRO A 151 2.86 -10.62 11.53
N VAL A 152 2.18 -9.59 12.04
CA VAL A 152 1.86 -8.36 11.28
C VAL A 152 3.14 -7.58 10.96
N ILE A 153 4.03 -7.45 11.95
CA ILE A 153 5.33 -6.79 11.77
C ILE A 153 6.20 -7.57 10.77
N LEU A 154 6.14 -8.90 10.77
CA LEU A 154 6.88 -9.73 9.83
C LEU A 154 6.29 -9.67 8.41
N GLN A 155 4.97 -9.53 8.29
CA GLN A 155 4.25 -9.46 7.03
C GLN A 155 4.47 -8.12 6.30
N LEU A 156 4.56 -7.01 7.03
CA LEU A 156 4.81 -5.68 6.45
C LEU A 156 6.04 -5.62 5.53
N PRO A 157 7.27 -5.99 5.96
CA PRO A 157 8.44 -5.92 5.09
C PRO A 157 8.31 -6.83 3.88
N ILE A 158 7.64 -7.99 3.99
CA ILE A 158 7.41 -8.89 2.86
C ILE A 158 6.55 -8.19 1.79
N VAL A 159 5.46 -7.54 2.21
CA VAL A 159 4.57 -6.79 1.30
C VAL A 159 5.31 -5.61 0.67
N ILE A 160 6.10 -4.87 1.45
CA ILE A 160 6.93 -3.75 0.96
C ILE A 160 7.91 -4.24 -0.12
N LEU A 161 8.59 -5.36 0.14
CA LEU A 161 9.59 -5.93 -0.76
C LEU A 161 8.94 -6.45 -2.05
N LEU A 162 7.76 -7.09 -1.96
CA LEU A 162 6.97 -7.52 -3.10
C LEU A 162 6.52 -6.35 -3.97
N ILE A 163 5.98 -5.28 -3.38
CA ILE A 163 5.56 -4.08 -4.13
C ILE A 163 6.76 -3.44 -4.81
N TRP A 164 7.87 -3.31 -4.09
CA TRP A 164 9.10 -2.77 -4.65
C TRP A 164 9.57 -3.60 -5.86
N TYR A 165 9.50 -4.93 -5.76
CA TYR A 165 9.86 -5.83 -6.87
C TYR A 165 8.90 -5.69 -8.06
N ILE A 166 7.57 -5.76 -7.83
CA ILE A 166 6.54 -5.68 -8.87
C ILE A 166 6.58 -4.34 -9.61
N VAL A 167 6.71 -3.23 -8.87
CA VAL A 167 6.77 -1.90 -9.47
C VAL A 167 8.09 -1.74 -10.23
N LYS A 168 9.23 -2.21 -9.70
CA LYS A 168 10.49 -2.15 -10.42
C LYS A 168 10.42 -2.93 -11.74
N ASP A 169 9.85 -4.13 -11.71
CA ASP A 169 9.74 -4.98 -12.90
C ASP A 169 8.76 -4.41 -13.94
N GLY A 170 7.57 -3.96 -13.50
CA GLY A 170 6.55 -3.41 -14.39
C GLY A 170 6.95 -2.13 -15.14
N PHE A 171 7.94 -1.39 -14.64
CA PHE A 171 8.42 -0.15 -15.28
C PHE A 171 9.74 -0.29 -16.05
N ASN A 172 10.45 -1.42 -15.93
CA ASN A 172 11.64 -1.69 -16.77
C ASN A 172 11.34 -1.61 -18.28
N PRO A 173 10.24 -2.18 -18.82
CA PRO A 173 9.94 -2.12 -20.25
C PRO A 173 9.74 -0.70 -20.78
N VAL A 174 9.19 0.20 -19.94
CA VAL A 174 9.00 1.62 -20.31
C VAL A 174 10.36 2.31 -20.50
N LYS A 175 11.30 2.01 -19.60
CA LYS A 175 12.66 2.54 -19.69
C LYS A 175 13.38 2.00 -20.92
N ASP A 176 13.22 0.71 -21.22
CA ASP A 176 13.82 0.08 -22.41
C ASP A 176 13.27 0.68 -23.72
N VAL A 177 11.96 0.95 -23.78
CA VAL A 177 11.32 1.65 -24.91
C VAL A 177 11.85 3.08 -25.03
N SER A 178 11.97 3.82 -23.92
CA SER A 178 12.50 5.18 -23.92
C SER A 178 13.96 5.24 -24.38
N GLU A 179 14.82 4.35 -23.89
CA GLU A 179 16.21 4.26 -24.35
C GLU A 179 16.31 3.84 -25.82
N SER A 180 15.41 2.97 -26.28
CA SER A 180 15.33 2.56 -27.69
C SER A 180 14.91 3.71 -28.61
N ILE A 181 14.14 4.68 -28.12
CA ILE A 181 13.78 5.90 -28.84
C ILE A 181 14.97 6.88 -28.85
N GLU A 182 15.60 7.09 -27.69
CA GLU A 182 16.70 8.06 -27.53
C GLU A 182 17.95 7.68 -28.35
N LYS A 183 18.25 6.38 -28.47
CA LYS A 183 19.37 5.89 -29.27
C LYS A 183 19.13 5.98 -30.79
N ARG A 184 17.88 6.19 -31.25
CA ARG A 184 17.56 6.27 -32.69
C ARG A 184 17.80 7.69 -33.22
N THR A 185 18.95 7.87 -33.85
CA THR A 185 19.32 9.10 -34.57
C THR A 185 18.68 9.15 -35.97
N HIS A 186 18.51 10.36 -36.52
CA HIS A 186 17.89 10.73 -37.82
C HIS A 186 18.27 9.88 -39.05
N GLN A 187 19.29 9.02 -38.96
CA GLN A 187 19.74 8.15 -40.04
C GLN A 187 19.16 6.72 -39.97
N TYR A 188 18.60 6.29 -38.83
CA TYR A 188 18.08 4.93 -38.62
C TYR A 188 16.64 4.97 -38.06
N LEU A 189 15.67 5.13 -38.97
CA LEU A 189 14.21 5.14 -38.71
C LEU A 189 13.60 3.73 -38.65
N GLU A 190 14.31 2.77 -38.08
CA GLU A 190 13.75 1.43 -37.89
C GLU A 190 12.57 1.48 -36.90
N LEU A 191 11.66 0.50 -36.98
CA LEU A 191 10.54 0.40 -36.05
C LEU A 191 11.02 -0.06 -34.67
N ILE A 192 10.30 0.36 -33.64
CA ILE A 192 10.47 -0.13 -32.27
C ILE A 192 9.77 -1.50 -32.18
N PRO A 193 10.47 -2.55 -31.71
CA PRO A 193 9.88 -3.87 -31.54
C PRO A 193 8.75 -3.82 -30.50
N ILE A 194 7.69 -4.58 -30.77
CA ILE A 194 6.49 -4.62 -29.92
C ILE A 194 6.54 -5.84 -28.97
N GLU A 195 7.42 -6.81 -29.25
CA GLU A 195 7.59 -7.99 -28.40
C GLU A 195 8.11 -7.59 -27.00
N GLY A 196 7.39 -8.02 -25.96
CA GLY A 196 7.77 -7.77 -24.56
C GLY A 196 7.33 -6.41 -24.00
N VAL A 197 6.61 -5.59 -24.78
CA VAL A 197 6.04 -4.32 -24.30
C VAL A 197 4.69 -4.59 -23.61
N PRO A 198 4.45 -4.05 -22.39
CA PRO A 198 3.15 -4.12 -21.72
C PRO A 198 2.02 -3.54 -22.55
N ASP A 199 0.80 -4.09 -22.42
CA ASP A 199 -0.36 -3.69 -23.22
C ASP A 199 -0.70 -2.20 -23.08
N GLU A 200 -0.46 -1.61 -21.91
CA GLU A 200 -0.68 -0.19 -21.63
C GLU A 200 0.21 0.72 -22.49
N ILE A 201 1.42 0.26 -22.84
CA ILE A 201 2.43 1.04 -23.57
C ILE A 201 2.42 0.72 -25.06
N LYS A 202 1.88 -0.44 -25.44
CA LYS A 202 1.80 -0.92 -26.82
C LYS A 202 1.16 0.10 -27.76
N SER A 203 0.06 0.72 -27.36
CA SER A 203 -0.64 1.74 -28.15
C SER A 203 0.23 2.99 -28.46
N ILE A 204 1.11 3.36 -27.52
CA ILE A 204 2.05 4.47 -27.68
C ILE A 204 3.15 4.06 -28.66
N VAL A 205 3.71 2.85 -28.51
CA VAL A 205 4.73 2.31 -29.42
C VAL A 205 4.20 2.23 -30.85
N GLU A 206 2.96 1.75 -31.03
CA GLU A 206 2.30 1.71 -32.33
C GLU A 206 2.15 3.11 -32.95
N SER A 207 1.73 4.10 -32.14
CA SER A 207 1.60 5.49 -32.59
C SER A 207 2.95 6.10 -33.01
N VAL A 208 4.01 5.83 -32.26
CA VAL A 208 5.39 6.26 -32.59
C VAL A 208 5.87 5.57 -33.87
N ASN A 209 5.65 4.26 -34.02
CA ASN A 209 5.99 3.52 -35.21
C ASN A 209 5.28 4.06 -36.47
N GLN A 210 4.00 4.44 -36.36
CA GLN A 210 3.27 5.08 -37.45
C GLN A 210 3.88 6.44 -37.83
N LEU A 211 4.26 7.26 -36.85
CA LEU A 211 4.92 8.53 -37.08
C LEU A 211 6.27 8.35 -37.79
N LEU A 212 7.11 7.41 -37.30
CA LEU A 212 8.40 7.08 -37.89
C LEU A 212 8.24 6.63 -39.35
N ASN A 213 7.21 5.83 -39.64
CA ASN A 213 6.94 5.40 -41.01
C ASN A 213 6.53 6.57 -41.93
N ARG A 214 5.66 7.46 -41.46
CA ARG A 214 5.28 8.69 -42.20
C ARG A 214 6.49 9.57 -42.48
N LEU A 215 7.37 9.75 -41.50
CA LEU A 215 8.61 10.52 -41.65
C LEU A 215 9.56 9.89 -42.67
N LYS A 216 9.72 8.55 -42.62
CA LYS A 216 10.51 7.81 -43.62
C LYS A 216 9.99 8.03 -45.04
N HIS A 217 8.68 7.93 -45.24
CA HIS A 217 8.06 8.18 -46.54
C HIS A 217 8.29 9.63 -47.01
N ALA A 218 8.10 10.63 -46.14
CA ALA A 218 8.32 12.03 -46.48
C ALA A 218 9.78 12.31 -46.88
N LEU A 219 10.75 11.74 -46.16
CA LEU A 219 12.18 11.90 -46.48
C LEU A 219 12.57 11.24 -47.80
N VAL A 220 12.01 10.08 -48.14
CA VAL A 220 12.24 9.43 -49.44
C VAL A 220 11.70 10.30 -50.57
N MET A 221 10.48 10.81 -50.43
CA MET A 221 9.87 11.71 -51.43
C MET A 221 10.68 13.00 -51.58
N GLN A 222 11.15 13.59 -50.48
CA GLN A 222 11.99 14.80 -50.54
C GLN A 222 13.32 14.55 -51.25
N ARG A 223 13.98 13.40 -50.99
CA ARG A 223 15.23 13.03 -51.67
C ARG A 223 15.03 12.82 -53.16
N GLN A 224 13.95 12.13 -53.55
CA GLN A 224 13.60 11.93 -54.96
C GLN A 224 13.31 13.27 -55.64
N PHE A 225 12.45 14.11 -55.05
CA PHE A 225 12.16 15.44 -55.57
C PHE A 225 13.42 16.29 -55.76
N THR A 226 14.33 16.29 -54.79
CA THR A 226 15.58 17.05 -54.88
C THR A 226 16.50 16.50 -55.98
N ALA A 227 16.55 15.17 -56.14
CA ALA A 227 17.34 14.53 -57.19
C ALA A 227 16.78 14.81 -58.60
N ASP A 228 15.46 14.74 -58.73
CA ASP A 228 14.74 15.01 -59.98
C ASP A 228 14.87 16.48 -60.35
N ALA A 229 14.62 17.41 -59.41
CA ALA A 229 14.81 18.84 -59.65
C ALA A 229 16.26 19.17 -60.06
N ALA A 230 17.26 18.51 -59.45
CA ALA A 230 18.65 18.71 -59.84
C ALA A 230 18.95 18.19 -61.26
N HIS A 231 18.30 17.09 -61.70
CA HIS A 231 18.41 16.59 -63.07
C HIS A 231 17.71 17.51 -64.07
N GLU A 232 16.48 17.91 -63.77
CA GLU A 232 15.67 18.80 -64.61
C GLU A 232 16.32 20.17 -64.77
N LEU A 233 17.09 20.67 -63.79
CA LEU A 233 17.85 21.92 -63.93
C LEU A 233 19.20 21.76 -64.64
N ARG A 234 19.83 20.58 -64.57
CA ARG A 234 21.14 20.34 -65.20
C ARG A 234 21.05 20.37 -66.73
N THR A 235 19.98 19.82 -67.29
CA THR A 235 19.73 19.77 -68.74
C THR A 235 19.61 21.15 -69.39
N PRO A 236 18.74 22.07 -68.93
CA PRO A 236 18.64 23.42 -69.49
C PRO A 236 19.91 24.24 -69.22
N MET A 237 20.56 24.08 -68.05
CA MET A 237 21.84 24.74 -67.77
C MET A 237 22.94 24.30 -68.75
N ALA A 238 22.99 23.03 -69.14
CA ALA A 238 23.92 22.54 -70.15
C ALA A 238 23.62 23.10 -71.54
N ALA A 239 22.34 23.21 -71.91
CA ALA A 239 21.90 23.82 -73.17
C ALA A 239 22.24 25.33 -73.24
N LEU A 240 21.99 26.07 -72.15
CA LEU A 240 22.39 27.47 -72.01
C LEU A 240 23.90 27.64 -72.17
N ARG A 241 24.70 26.76 -71.55
CA ARG A 241 26.16 26.80 -71.66
C ARG A 241 26.65 26.51 -73.08
N LEU A 242 26.02 25.54 -73.76
CA LEU A 242 26.35 25.22 -75.16
C LEU A 242 26.09 26.41 -76.08
N GLU A 243 24.95 27.09 -75.94
CA GLU A 243 24.64 28.28 -76.74
C GLU A 243 25.58 29.45 -76.42
N LEU A 244 25.97 29.64 -75.16
CA LEU A 244 27.01 30.63 -74.81
C LEU A 244 28.37 30.32 -75.47
N ASP A 245 28.75 29.04 -75.56
CA ASP A 245 29.98 28.62 -76.24
C ASP A 245 29.90 28.82 -77.76
N ILE A 246 28.73 28.59 -78.37
CA ILE A 246 28.48 28.87 -79.80
C ILE A 246 28.56 30.37 -80.05
N LEU A 247 27.92 31.19 -79.22
CA LEU A 247 27.94 32.65 -79.30
C LEU A 247 29.36 33.23 -79.22
N ASN A 248 30.22 32.67 -78.35
CA ASN A 248 31.62 33.08 -78.21
C ASN A 248 32.48 32.74 -79.44
N LYS A 249 32.13 31.69 -80.18
CA LYS A 249 32.85 31.25 -81.39
C LYS A 249 32.30 31.83 -82.69
N ALA A 250 31.11 32.44 -82.66
CA ALA A 250 30.48 33.04 -83.82
C ALA A 250 31.29 34.24 -84.36
N GLU A 251 31.65 34.18 -85.64
CA GLU A 251 32.43 35.23 -86.33
C GLU A 251 31.52 36.24 -87.06
N THR A 252 30.30 35.81 -87.41
CA THR A 252 29.33 36.63 -88.15
C THR A 252 28.23 37.23 -87.27
N ARG A 253 27.63 38.33 -87.75
CA ARG A 253 26.55 39.03 -87.04
C ARG A 253 25.26 38.19 -86.99
N GLU A 254 25.02 37.44 -88.05
CA GLU A 254 23.89 36.50 -88.19
C GLU A 254 24.00 35.33 -87.20
N GLU A 255 25.14 34.65 -87.10
CA GLU A 255 25.36 33.55 -86.14
C GLU A 255 25.20 34.01 -84.69
N LYS A 256 25.71 35.22 -84.35
CA LYS A 256 25.49 35.81 -83.02
C LYS A 256 24.02 36.04 -82.72
N ARG A 257 23.26 36.54 -83.70
CA ARG A 257 21.83 36.81 -83.52
C ARG A 257 21.01 35.53 -83.38
N GLU A 258 21.39 34.46 -84.08
CA GLU A 258 20.76 33.15 -83.96
C GLU A 258 20.98 32.53 -82.57
N SER A 259 22.22 32.53 -82.08
CA SER A 259 22.53 31.97 -80.76
C SER A 259 21.91 32.76 -79.60
N ILE A 260 21.82 34.09 -79.71
CA ILE A 260 21.04 34.93 -78.76
C ILE A 260 19.55 34.53 -78.77
N ASN A 261 18.95 34.32 -79.94
CA ASN A 261 17.55 33.88 -80.03
C ASN A 261 17.34 32.49 -79.42
N ASN A 262 18.31 31.58 -79.57
CA ASN A 262 18.23 30.26 -78.95
C ASN A 262 18.40 30.32 -77.43
N LEU A 263 19.24 31.20 -76.89
CA LEU A 263 19.32 31.47 -75.45
C LEU A 263 17.98 31.92 -74.86
N TYR A 264 17.28 32.85 -75.54
CA TYR A 264 15.93 33.26 -75.14
C TYR A 264 14.94 32.08 -75.16
N LYS A 265 14.97 31.26 -76.22
CA LYS A 265 14.12 30.06 -76.31
C LYS A 265 14.40 29.04 -75.20
N VAL A 266 15.66 28.83 -74.81
CA VAL A 266 16.00 27.90 -73.72
C VAL A 266 15.52 28.46 -72.37
N THR A 267 15.60 29.77 -72.17
CA THR A 267 15.12 30.45 -70.95
C THR A 267 13.59 30.42 -70.85
N ASP A 268 12.86 30.71 -71.94
CA ASP A 268 11.40 30.66 -72.00
C ASP A 268 10.84 29.23 -71.80
N ARG A 269 11.62 28.20 -72.17
CA ARG A 269 11.24 26.80 -71.96
C ARG A 269 11.49 26.29 -70.54
N SER A 270 12.27 27.03 -69.74
CA SER A 270 12.72 26.61 -68.40
C SER A 270 12.01 27.37 -67.27
N THR A 271 11.06 28.26 -67.59
CA THR A 271 10.26 29.05 -66.65
C THR A 271 8.81 28.57 -66.67
#